data_AF-A0A4S1CLI1-F1
#
_entry.id   AF-A0A4S1CLI1-F1
#
_cell.length_a   1.000
_cell.length_b   1.000
_cell.length_c   1.000
_cell.angle_alpha   90.00
_cell.angle_beta   90.00
_cell.angle_gamma   90.00
#
_symmetry.space_group_name_H-M   'P 1'
#
loop_
_entity.id
_entity.type
_entity.pdbx_description
1 polymer ?
#
loop_
_entity_poly.entity_id
_entity_poly.type
_entity_poly.pdbx_seq_one_letter_code
_entity_poly.pdbx_strand_id
1 'polypeptide(L)'
;MNRLTVQGSLAAALLLGVLAVPAFAGKAGIGWQDTIAAKSGKAKTMAELAKMYDSSSCVECHQEQHDQAQKSIHSRSVFGTARTAMTIMTTIENGLMEEPYSGVKSRKDVKVEHLMGCAKCHLPQLADAEDSVAQELVDTLYGWKDALKKKDKETAKKLEEKLKSVSINCLICHNRNAITHKWQDGYPKAGVVYGSKEGAHDSQKFPKMAVSPIMDQAIQCGQCHGLGPNLELDEPTQCCTSYGSYLWAYKAEVGQENCQDCHMKNSKLGHNIQGYRDAAMTDKAVEFKAEAFGYYWRDGAKIRPRAVVKVEMVNKAGHSIPDG
;
A
#
# COMPACT_ATOMS: atom_id res chain seq x y z
N MET A 1 -90.53 27.12 7.85
CA MET A 1 -90.89 26.77 9.25
C MET A 1 -89.90 25.72 9.76
N ASN A 2 -89.85 25.53 11.09
CA ASN A 2 -89.22 24.44 11.88
C ASN A 2 -88.89 23.11 11.16
N ARG A 3 -87.89 22.30 11.54
CA ARG A 3 -86.81 22.35 12.58
C ARG A 3 -85.82 21.17 12.34
N LEU A 4 -84.63 21.20 12.97
CA LEU A 4 -83.82 20.10 13.59
C LEU A 4 -83.96 18.64 13.05
N THR A 5 -82.91 17.82 12.91
CA THR A 5 -81.52 17.84 13.44
C THR A 5 -80.54 17.23 12.37
N VAL A 6 -79.41 16.50 12.55
CA VAL A 6 -78.73 15.82 13.69
C VAL A 6 -77.18 15.89 13.54
N GLN A 7 -76.42 15.05 14.24
CA GLN A 7 -74.95 15.07 14.37
C GLN A 7 -74.23 14.15 13.35
N GLY A 8 -72.90 14.30 13.20
CA GLY A 8 -72.10 13.38 12.36
C GLY A 8 -70.60 13.69 12.23
N SER A 9 -69.91 14.09 13.31
CA SER A 9 -68.48 14.45 13.26
C SER A 9 -67.55 13.23 13.23
N LEU A 10 -66.56 13.21 12.33
CA LEU A 10 -65.18 12.83 12.67
C LEU A 10 -64.18 13.34 11.61
N ALA A 11 -63.00 13.79 12.06
CA ALA A 11 -61.87 14.11 11.19
C ALA A 11 -60.75 13.08 11.42
N ALA A 12 -60.06 12.68 10.36
CA ALA A 12 -58.93 11.76 10.41
C ALA A 12 -57.78 12.28 9.54
N ALA A 13 -56.97 13.19 10.09
CA ALA A 13 -55.76 13.68 9.44
C ALA A 13 -54.66 12.61 9.52
N LEU A 14 -54.46 11.86 8.44
CA LEU A 14 -53.42 10.84 8.32
C LEU A 14 -52.04 11.49 8.15
N LEU A 15 -51.44 11.91 9.27
CA LEU A 15 -50.04 12.29 9.36
C LEU A 15 -49.16 11.06 9.08
N LEU A 16 -48.76 10.89 7.81
CA LEU A 16 -47.73 9.95 7.42
C LEU A 16 -46.38 10.41 7.99
N GLY A 17 -46.08 9.93 9.20
CA GLY A 17 -44.78 10.07 9.84
C GLY A 17 -43.71 9.32 9.07
N VAL A 18 -43.17 9.95 8.02
CA VAL A 18 -41.96 9.49 7.34
C VAL A 18 -40.80 9.62 8.33
N LEU A 19 -40.53 8.54 9.05
CA LEU A 19 -39.30 8.39 9.82
C LEU A 19 -38.13 8.49 8.85
N ALA A 20 -37.47 9.64 8.85
CA ALA A 20 -36.22 9.87 8.13
C ALA A 20 -35.09 9.07 8.81
N VAL A 21 -35.13 7.75 8.64
CA VAL A 21 -33.97 6.89 8.90
C VAL A 21 -32.82 7.45 8.06
N PRO A 22 -31.69 7.86 8.65
CA PRO A 22 -30.58 8.38 7.87
C PRO A 22 -30.08 7.27 6.98
N ALA A 23 -30.28 7.43 5.67
CA ALA A 23 -29.80 6.51 4.66
C ALA A 23 -28.27 6.64 4.55
N PHE A 24 -27.56 6.03 5.49
CA PHE A 24 -26.17 5.62 5.29
C PHE A 24 -26.16 4.78 4.01
N ALA A 25 -25.65 5.35 2.92
CA ALA A 25 -25.58 4.69 1.62
C ALA A 25 -24.69 3.45 1.75
N GLY A 26 -25.32 2.30 1.96
CA GLY A 26 -24.63 1.07 2.30
C GLY A 26 -23.70 0.65 1.17
N LYS A 27 -22.42 0.44 1.51
CA LYS A 27 -21.44 -0.07 0.55
C LYS A 27 -21.93 -1.40 -0.04
N ALA A 28 -21.90 -1.51 -1.37
CA ALA A 28 -22.35 -2.71 -2.07
C ALA A 28 -21.46 -3.92 -1.75
N GLY A 29 -22.09 -5.09 -1.57
CA GLY A 29 -21.48 -6.31 -1.06
C GLY A 29 -21.91 -6.63 0.38
N ILE A 30 -21.79 -7.90 0.79
CA ILE A 30 -22.21 -8.40 2.10
C ILE A 30 -20.97 -8.69 2.95
N GLY A 31 -21.01 -8.38 4.25
CA GLY A 31 -19.96 -8.72 5.21
C GLY A 31 -18.81 -7.72 5.32
N TRP A 32 -18.86 -6.57 4.62
CA TRP A 32 -17.89 -5.48 4.85
C TRP A 32 -17.97 -4.94 6.29
N GLN A 33 -19.12 -5.09 6.93
CA GLN A 33 -19.39 -4.76 8.33
C GLN A 33 -18.55 -5.60 9.32
N ASP A 34 -17.92 -6.69 8.87
CA ASP A 34 -17.04 -7.54 9.67
C ASP A 34 -15.55 -7.19 9.53
N THR A 35 -15.19 -6.22 8.69
CA THR A 35 -13.79 -5.76 8.54
C THR A 35 -13.27 -5.07 9.79
N ILE A 36 -11.93 -5.05 9.97
CA ILE A 36 -11.27 -4.32 11.07
C ILE A 36 -11.77 -2.85 11.13
N ALA A 37 -11.76 -2.16 9.99
CA ALA A 37 -12.24 -0.77 9.89
C ALA A 37 -13.73 -0.60 10.26
N ALA A 38 -14.60 -1.54 9.87
CA ALA A 38 -16.02 -1.45 10.21
C ALA A 38 -16.31 -1.79 11.69
N LYS A 39 -15.50 -2.64 12.33
CA LYS A 39 -15.63 -2.98 13.76
C LYS A 39 -14.98 -1.94 14.68
N SER A 40 -13.85 -1.37 14.29
CA SER A 40 -13.11 -0.37 15.08
C SER A 40 -13.59 1.08 14.84
N GLY A 41 -14.29 1.33 13.73
CA GLY A 41 -14.45 2.68 13.20
C GLY A 41 -13.21 3.14 12.44
N LYS A 42 -13.26 4.35 11.88
CA LYS A 42 -12.08 4.99 11.28
C LYS A 42 -11.12 5.49 12.36
N ALA A 43 -9.82 5.28 12.17
CA ALA A 43 -8.79 5.86 13.02
C ALA A 43 -8.78 7.39 12.92
N LYS A 44 -8.61 8.07 14.06
CA LYS A 44 -8.51 9.54 14.17
C LYS A 44 -7.08 10.01 14.42
N THR A 45 -6.21 9.12 14.89
CA THR A 45 -4.75 9.34 15.02
C THR A 45 -3.93 8.22 14.37
N MET A 46 -2.66 8.50 14.06
CA MET A 46 -1.67 7.51 13.63
C MET A 46 -1.51 6.39 14.67
N ALA A 47 -1.65 6.70 15.97
CA ALA A 47 -1.56 5.72 17.05
C ALA A 47 -2.77 4.75 17.05
N GLU A 48 -3.96 5.24 16.78
CA GLU A 48 -5.15 4.40 16.58
C GLU A 48 -5.03 3.55 15.31
N LEU A 49 -4.54 4.11 14.21
CA LEU A 49 -4.33 3.37 12.97
C LEU A 49 -3.30 2.24 13.13
N ALA A 50 -2.19 2.52 13.83
CA ALA A 50 -1.22 1.49 14.22
C ALA A 50 -1.85 0.41 15.11
N LYS A 51 -2.71 0.79 16.07
CA LYS A 51 -3.41 -0.14 16.97
C LYS A 51 -4.44 -1.02 16.25
N MET A 52 -5.15 -0.50 15.25
CA MET A 52 -6.10 -1.28 14.42
C MET A 52 -5.41 -2.44 13.70
N TYR A 53 -4.18 -2.21 13.22
CA TYR A 53 -3.37 -3.19 12.50
C TYR A 53 -2.15 -3.67 13.31
N ASP A 54 -2.23 -3.63 14.64
CA ASP A 54 -1.13 -4.07 15.52
C ASP A 54 -0.93 -5.59 15.41
N SER A 55 0.26 -6.00 14.97
CA SER A 55 0.68 -7.40 14.84
C SER A 55 1.72 -7.84 15.88
N SER A 56 1.88 -7.11 17.00
CA SER A 56 2.85 -7.46 18.05
C SER A 56 2.64 -8.87 18.61
N SER A 57 1.39 -9.26 18.87
CA SER A 57 1.02 -10.60 19.34
C SER A 57 1.27 -11.73 18.32
N CYS A 58 1.73 -11.43 17.11
CA CYS A 58 2.18 -12.45 16.15
C CYS A 58 3.64 -12.86 16.41
N VAL A 59 4.45 -11.98 17.01
CA VAL A 59 5.90 -12.19 17.22
C VAL A 59 6.16 -13.33 18.21
N GLU A 60 5.27 -13.50 19.20
CA GLU A 60 5.28 -14.57 20.20
C GLU A 60 5.35 -15.99 19.61
N CYS A 61 4.84 -16.19 18.37
CA CYS A 61 4.86 -17.48 17.68
C CYS A 61 5.55 -17.44 16.30
N HIS A 62 5.80 -16.26 15.74
CA HIS A 62 6.34 -16.07 14.38
C HIS A 62 7.60 -15.17 14.37
N GLN A 63 8.44 -15.28 15.39
CA GLN A 63 9.69 -14.52 15.55
C GLN A 63 10.58 -14.54 14.30
N GLU A 64 10.74 -15.70 13.65
CA GLU A 64 11.59 -15.81 12.44
C GLU A 64 11.01 -15.00 11.27
N GLN A 65 9.71 -15.10 11.03
CA GLN A 65 9.02 -14.38 9.95
C GLN A 65 8.97 -12.88 10.24
N HIS A 66 8.82 -12.50 11.52
CA HIS A 66 8.97 -11.12 11.98
C HIS A 66 10.40 -10.58 11.72
N ASP A 67 11.44 -11.33 12.09
CA ASP A 67 12.84 -10.89 11.96
C ASP A 67 13.34 -10.91 10.51
N GLN A 68 12.66 -11.65 9.63
CA GLN A 68 12.76 -11.49 8.18
C GLN A 68 12.05 -10.19 7.74
N ALA A 69 10.78 -9.99 8.11
CA ALA A 69 9.97 -8.83 7.72
C ALA A 69 10.59 -7.49 8.15
N GLN A 70 11.14 -7.39 9.36
CA GLN A 70 11.78 -6.16 9.86
C GLN A 70 12.98 -5.71 9.02
N LYS A 71 13.68 -6.63 8.36
CA LYS A 71 14.81 -6.31 7.45
C LYS A 71 14.32 -5.73 6.12
N SER A 72 13.06 -5.93 5.75
CA SER A 72 12.47 -5.43 4.52
C SER A 72 12.40 -3.89 4.46
N ILE A 73 12.02 -3.37 3.30
CA ILE A 73 11.58 -1.98 3.12
C ILE A 73 10.09 -1.84 3.50
N HIS A 74 9.30 -2.93 3.46
CA HIS A 74 7.88 -2.92 3.83
C HIS A 74 7.65 -2.56 5.30
N SER A 75 8.48 -3.07 6.23
CA SER A 75 8.45 -2.74 7.67
C SER A 75 8.69 -1.27 8.01
N ARG A 76 9.11 -0.47 7.01
CA ARG A 76 9.35 0.97 7.11
C ARG A 76 8.68 1.73 5.94
N SER A 77 7.61 1.19 5.36
CA SER A 77 7.08 1.55 4.03
C SER A 77 6.86 3.04 3.77
N VAL A 78 6.43 3.82 4.77
CA VAL A 78 6.25 5.28 4.68
C VAL A 78 7.58 6.03 4.63
N PHE A 79 8.56 5.55 5.38
CA PHE A 79 9.88 6.16 5.52
C PHE A 79 10.85 5.74 4.41
N GLY A 80 10.78 4.47 4.00
CA GLY A 80 11.70 3.85 3.06
C GLY A 80 13.14 3.90 3.57
N THR A 81 14.04 4.44 2.76
CA THR A 81 15.40 4.80 3.19
C THR A 81 15.53 6.31 3.34
N ALA A 82 14.62 6.93 4.11
CA ALA A 82 14.32 8.37 4.18
C ALA A 82 13.84 9.02 2.86
N ARG A 83 14.19 8.45 1.70
CA ARG A 83 13.78 8.93 0.37
C ARG A 83 12.26 8.94 0.18
N THR A 84 11.54 7.94 0.67
CA THR A 84 10.08 7.86 0.50
C THR A 84 9.37 8.99 1.26
N ALA A 85 9.75 9.25 2.51
CA ALA A 85 9.25 10.39 3.28
C ALA A 85 9.51 11.73 2.55
N MET A 86 10.70 11.89 1.95
CA MET A 86 11.03 13.06 1.13
C MET A 86 10.16 13.15 -0.14
N THR A 87 9.96 12.04 -0.87
CA THR A 87 9.12 12.01 -2.08
C THR A 87 7.67 12.34 -1.76
N ILE A 88 7.07 11.82 -0.68
CA ILE A 88 5.71 12.17 -0.26
C ILE A 88 5.59 13.68 -0.01
N MET A 89 6.59 14.30 0.63
CA MET A 89 6.62 15.74 0.82
C MET A 89 6.77 16.52 -0.49
N THR A 90 7.48 15.98 -1.49
CA THR A 90 7.55 16.56 -2.85
C THR A 90 6.23 16.40 -3.61
N THR A 91 5.51 15.28 -3.48
CA THR A 91 4.16 15.13 -4.07
C THR A 91 3.17 16.14 -3.47
N ILE A 92 3.31 16.50 -2.20
CA ILE A 92 2.52 17.57 -1.58
C ILE A 92 2.97 18.96 -2.09
N GLU A 93 4.28 19.25 -2.06
CA GLU A 93 4.84 20.58 -2.39
C GLU A 93 4.78 20.92 -3.90
N ASN A 94 4.92 19.94 -4.79
CA ASN A 94 5.05 20.10 -6.25
C ASN A 94 3.96 19.40 -7.09
N GLY A 95 3.02 18.70 -6.44
CA GLY A 95 1.81 18.15 -7.05
C GLY A 95 0.60 18.84 -6.47
N LEU A 96 0.08 18.29 -5.37
CA LEU A 96 -1.18 18.70 -4.72
C LEU A 96 -1.30 20.21 -4.52
N MET A 97 -0.23 20.91 -4.11
CA MET A 97 -0.28 22.37 -3.89
C MET A 97 -0.24 23.21 -5.19
N GLU A 98 0.34 22.68 -6.28
CA GLU A 98 0.41 23.34 -7.59
C GLU A 98 -0.82 23.02 -8.48
N GLU A 99 -1.43 21.85 -8.29
CA GLU A 99 -2.65 21.41 -8.97
C GLU A 99 -3.83 22.40 -8.73
N PRO A 100 -4.49 22.90 -9.79
CA PRO A 100 -5.54 23.90 -9.64
C PRO A 100 -6.83 23.33 -9.01
N TYR A 101 -7.12 22.04 -9.22
CA TYR A 101 -8.37 21.39 -8.83
C TYR A 101 -8.28 20.50 -7.59
N SER A 102 -7.07 20.26 -7.04
CA SER A 102 -6.85 19.45 -5.82
C SER A 102 -7.52 20.00 -4.57
N GLY A 103 -7.91 21.28 -4.55
CA GLY A 103 -8.33 22.00 -3.35
C GLY A 103 -7.21 22.26 -2.32
N VAL A 104 -6.04 21.61 -2.44
CA VAL A 104 -4.93 21.76 -1.50
C VAL A 104 -4.19 23.06 -1.77
N LYS A 105 -4.09 23.95 -0.78
CA LYS A 105 -3.35 25.23 -0.88
C LYS A 105 -2.29 25.39 0.22
N SER A 106 -2.33 24.49 1.20
CA SER A 106 -1.36 24.34 2.28
C SER A 106 -1.36 22.88 2.76
N ARG A 107 -0.37 22.54 3.58
CA ARG A 107 -0.29 21.24 4.28
C ARG A 107 -1.57 20.89 5.06
N LYS A 108 -2.33 21.89 5.52
CA LYS A 108 -3.55 21.73 6.33
C LYS A 108 -4.79 21.27 5.55
N ASP A 109 -4.72 21.32 4.23
CA ASP A 109 -5.82 20.97 3.32
C ASP A 109 -5.67 19.55 2.77
N VAL A 110 -4.57 18.85 3.12
CA VAL A 110 -4.31 17.46 2.76
C VAL A 110 -5.27 16.52 3.51
N LYS A 111 -5.74 15.49 2.81
CA LYS A 111 -6.74 14.52 3.27
C LYS A 111 -6.26 13.08 3.01
N VAL A 112 -7.04 12.09 3.47
CA VAL A 112 -6.84 10.69 3.10
C VAL A 112 -6.86 10.53 1.58
N GLU A 113 -7.87 11.10 0.90
CA GLU A 113 -8.03 11.02 -0.57
C GLU A 113 -6.81 11.59 -1.31
N HIS A 114 -6.37 12.80 -0.96
CA HIS A 114 -5.19 13.45 -1.54
C HIS A 114 -3.88 12.64 -1.37
N LEU A 115 -3.76 11.85 -0.29
CA LEU A 115 -2.58 11.01 -0.06
C LEU A 115 -2.67 9.62 -0.70
N MET A 116 -3.82 9.16 -1.20
CA MET A 116 -3.96 7.78 -1.70
C MET A 116 -3.04 7.45 -2.88
N GLY A 117 -2.65 8.43 -3.70
CA GLY A 117 -1.67 8.24 -4.79
C GLY A 117 -0.33 7.67 -4.31
N CYS A 118 0.12 8.04 -3.12
CA CYS A 118 1.30 7.43 -2.45
C CYS A 118 0.89 6.34 -1.45
N ALA A 119 -0.17 6.58 -0.67
CA ALA A 119 -0.55 5.74 0.45
C ALA A 119 -1.09 4.37 0.02
N LYS A 120 -1.70 4.22 -1.17
CA LYS A 120 -2.11 2.91 -1.72
C LYS A 120 -1.02 1.85 -1.60
N CYS A 121 0.25 2.24 -1.79
CA CYS A 121 1.40 1.33 -1.73
C CYS A 121 2.27 1.53 -0.47
N HIS A 122 2.38 2.74 0.08
CA HIS A 122 3.25 3.04 1.22
C HIS A 122 2.56 3.02 2.59
N LEU A 123 1.24 3.19 2.64
CA LEU A 123 0.41 3.19 3.85
C LEU A 123 -1.03 2.73 3.49
N PRO A 124 -1.23 1.49 2.99
CA PRO A 124 -2.50 1.06 2.38
C PRO A 124 -3.69 1.24 3.33
N GLN A 125 -3.45 1.11 4.64
CA GLN A 125 -4.45 1.30 5.70
C GLN A 125 -4.89 2.76 5.94
N LEU A 126 -4.30 3.77 5.30
CA LEU A 126 -4.76 5.17 5.43
C LEU A 126 -6.23 5.34 4.99
N ALA A 127 -6.70 4.54 4.03
CA ALA A 127 -8.09 4.54 3.59
C ALA A 127 -9.10 4.20 4.72
N ASP A 128 -8.63 3.57 5.79
CA ASP A 128 -9.40 3.17 6.97
C ASP A 128 -9.34 4.23 8.11
N ALA A 129 -8.92 5.45 7.79
CA ALA A 129 -8.77 6.57 8.73
C ALA A 129 -9.63 7.81 8.36
N GLU A 130 -9.76 8.74 9.30
CA GLU A 130 -10.25 10.11 9.10
C GLU A 130 -9.11 11.05 8.63
N ASP A 131 -9.46 12.18 8.02
CA ASP A 131 -8.47 13.13 7.46
C ASP A 131 -7.51 13.73 8.51
N SER A 132 -7.87 13.67 9.79
CA SER A 132 -6.96 14.00 10.90
C SER A 132 -5.70 13.13 10.92
N VAL A 133 -5.75 11.89 10.43
CA VAL A 133 -4.58 11.01 10.34
C VAL A 133 -3.69 11.37 9.15
N ALA A 134 -4.28 11.81 8.03
CA ALA A 134 -3.53 12.37 6.92
C ALA A 134 -2.81 13.66 7.35
N GLN A 135 -3.50 14.54 8.09
CA GLN A 135 -2.91 15.73 8.70
C GLN A 135 -1.78 15.39 9.68
N GLU A 136 -2.01 14.47 10.63
CA GLU A 136 -0.99 14.07 11.60
C GLU A 136 0.25 13.45 10.93
N LEU A 137 0.06 12.68 9.86
CA LEU A 137 1.14 12.12 9.05
C LEU A 137 1.95 13.23 8.35
N VAL A 138 1.28 14.19 7.72
CA VAL A 138 1.93 15.34 7.06
C VAL A 138 2.74 16.16 8.07
N ASP A 139 2.17 16.54 9.21
CA ASP A 139 2.90 17.27 10.26
C ASP A 139 4.08 16.45 10.82
N THR A 140 3.95 15.12 10.89
CA THR A 140 5.05 14.23 11.33
C THR A 140 6.20 14.20 10.30
N LEU A 141 5.89 14.11 9.00
CA LEU A 141 6.87 14.17 7.91
C LEU A 141 7.65 15.51 7.91
N TYR A 142 6.93 16.64 8.01
CA TYR A 142 7.57 17.96 8.00
C TYR A 142 8.30 18.28 9.29
N GLY A 143 7.79 17.87 10.46
CA GLY A 143 8.50 17.95 11.72
C GLY A 143 9.83 17.20 11.69
N TRP A 144 9.86 16.02 11.06
CA TRP A 144 11.10 15.25 10.84
C TRP A 144 12.07 15.97 9.89
N LYS A 145 11.58 16.47 8.75
CA LYS A 145 12.36 17.29 7.77
C LYS A 145 13.02 18.49 8.46
N ASP A 146 12.30 19.18 9.35
CA ASP A 146 12.79 20.37 10.04
C ASP A 146 13.65 20.07 11.28
N ALA A 147 13.42 18.95 11.98
CA ALA A 147 14.31 18.47 13.04
C ALA A 147 15.70 18.11 12.47
N LEU A 148 15.75 17.44 11.31
CA LEU A 148 17.00 17.15 10.60
C LEU A 148 17.75 18.43 10.19
N LYS A 149 17.07 19.45 9.63
CA LYS A 149 17.68 20.76 9.33
C LYS A 149 18.28 21.42 10.58
N LYS A 150 17.57 21.36 11.71
CA LYS A 150 17.99 21.90 13.01
C LYS A 150 19.08 21.05 13.70
N LYS A 151 19.43 19.88 13.15
CA LYS A 151 20.31 18.86 13.75
C LYS A 151 19.80 18.31 15.09
N ASP A 152 18.49 18.42 15.35
CA ASP A 152 17.82 17.86 16.51
C ASP A 152 17.59 16.36 16.30
N LYS A 153 18.55 15.56 16.78
CA LYS A 153 18.56 14.10 16.61
C LYS A 153 17.44 13.40 17.39
N GLU A 154 17.07 13.90 18.56
CA GLU A 154 16.07 13.24 19.41
C GLU A 154 14.66 13.46 18.86
N THR A 155 14.32 14.69 18.44
CA THR A 155 13.04 14.95 17.75
C THR A 155 12.99 14.23 16.40
N ALA A 156 14.08 14.24 15.62
CA ALA A 156 14.13 13.50 14.35
C ALA A 156 13.90 11.99 14.57
N LYS A 157 14.60 11.36 15.51
CA LYS A 157 14.41 9.94 15.86
C LYS A 157 12.99 9.64 16.34
N LYS A 158 12.43 10.47 17.23
CA LYS A 158 11.06 10.31 17.75
C LYS A 158 10.01 10.35 16.63
N LEU A 159 10.16 11.25 15.67
CA LEU A 159 9.25 11.37 14.53
C LEU A 159 9.49 10.27 13.49
N GLU A 160 10.72 9.81 13.30
CA GLU A 160 11.05 8.65 12.46
C GLU A 160 10.40 7.36 12.98
N GLU A 161 10.48 7.07 14.28
CA GLU A 161 9.78 5.91 14.87
C GLU A 161 8.24 6.05 14.78
N LYS A 162 7.71 7.28 14.84
CA LYS A 162 6.28 7.54 14.60
C LYS A 162 5.86 7.31 13.14
N LEU A 163 6.72 7.59 12.17
CA LEU A 163 6.48 7.24 10.76
C LEU A 163 6.56 5.71 10.55
N LYS A 164 7.48 5.03 11.24
CA LYS A 164 7.62 3.57 11.18
C LYS A 164 6.43 2.83 11.78
N SER A 165 5.83 3.31 12.87
CA SER A 165 4.77 2.59 13.60
C SER A 165 3.50 2.31 12.80
N VAL A 166 3.28 3.04 11.70
CA VAL A 166 2.16 2.82 10.76
C VAL A 166 2.56 2.07 9.48
N SER A 167 3.78 1.52 9.38
CA SER A 167 4.25 0.84 8.16
C SER A 167 3.49 -0.46 7.84
N ILE A 168 3.75 -1.02 6.66
CA ILE A 168 3.24 -2.35 6.28
C ILE A 168 3.78 -3.42 7.24
N ASN A 169 2.86 -4.20 7.81
CA ASN A 169 3.12 -5.27 8.76
C ASN A 169 2.33 -6.53 8.41
N CYS A 170 2.40 -7.56 9.26
CA CYS A 170 1.79 -8.86 9.04
C CYS A 170 0.29 -8.77 8.69
N LEU A 171 -0.49 -7.90 9.37
CA LEU A 171 -1.94 -7.81 9.18
C LEU A 171 -2.36 -7.03 7.94
N ILE A 172 -1.43 -6.31 7.30
CA ILE A 172 -1.70 -5.70 6.00
C ILE A 172 -1.79 -6.78 4.93
N CYS A 173 -0.84 -7.74 4.91
CA CYS A 173 -0.86 -8.88 3.99
C CYS A 173 -1.84 -9.96 4.43
N HIS A 174 -1.78 -10.40 5.70
CA HIS A 174 -2.56 -11.52 6.25
C HIS A 174 -3.93 -11.12 6.81
N ASN A 175 -4.42 -9.92 6.54
CA ASN A 175 -5.83 -9.59 6.75
C ASN A 175 -6.31 -8.59 5.70
N ARG A 176 -5.83 -7.34 5.77
CA ARG A 176 -6.43 -6.21 5.06
C ARG A 176 -6.47 -6.38 3.54
N ASN A 177 -5.35 -6.81 2.97
CA ASN A 177 -5.17 -7.01 1.54
C ASN A 177 -5.20 -8.50 1.17
N ALA A 178 -5.66 -9.38 2.07
CA ALA A 178 -5.67 -10.84 1.88
C ALA A 178 -6.75 -11.35 0.91
N ILE A 179 -7.67 -10.48 0.47
CA ILE A 179 -8.75 -10.81 -0.46
C ILE A 179 -8.92 -9.67 -1.45
N THR A 180 -8.89 -9.98 -2.75
CA THR A 180 -9.13 -9.02 -3.84
C THR A 180 -10.60 -9.03 -4.28
N HIS A 181 -11.16 -10.18 -4.65
CA HIS A 181 -12.49 -10.29 -5.25
C HIS A 181 -13.60 -10.31 -4.18
N LYS A 182 -13.78 -9.19 -3.47
CA LYS A 182 -14.58 -9.10 -2.23
C LYS A 182 -16.08 -9.40 -2.37
N TRP A 183 -16.60 -9.54 -3.60
CA TRP A 183 -17.98 -9.98 -3.88
C TRP A 183 -18.09 -11.49 -4.20
N GLN A 184 -16.97 -12.15 -4.49
CA GLN A 184 -16.86 -13.61 -4.67
C GLN A 184 -16.38 -14.28 -3.38
N ASP A 185 -15.28 -13.76 -2.82
CA ASP A 185 -14.54 -14.34 -1.70
C ASP A 185 -14.95 -13.74 -0.34
N GLY A 186 -15.80 -12.70 -0.35
CA GLY A 186 -16.18 -11.92 0.82
C GLY A 186 -15.15 -10.88 1.27
N TYR A 187 -15.41 -10.21 2.39
CA TYR A 187 -14.49 -9.21 2.96
C TYR A 187 -13.59 -9.82 4.04
N PRO A 188 -12.33 -9.35 4.19
CA PRO A 188 -11.45 -9.81 5.24
C PRO A 188 -11.99 -9.43 6.63
N LYS A 189 -12.10 -10.40 7.53
CA LYS A 189 -12.83 -10.25 8.79
C LYS A 189 -11.89 -9.90 9.95
N ALA A 190 -12.36 -9.08 10.88
CA ALA A 190 -11.67 -8.80 12.14
C ALA A 190 -11.49 -10.09 12.96
N GLY A 191 -10.33 -10.25 13.62
CA GLY A 191 -10.00 -11.45 14.39
C GLY A 191 -9.68 -12.70 13.56
N VAL A 192 -9.50 -12.57 12.24
CA VAL A 192 -9.10 -13.66 11.35
C VAL A 192 -7.74 -13.37 10.71
N VAL A 193 -6.82 -14.33 10.74
CA VAL A 193 -5.55 -14.28 10.00
C VAL A 193 -5.65 -15.15 8.76
N TYR A 194 -5.24 -14.62 7.61
CA TYR A 194 -5.41 -15.27 6.31
C TYR A 194 -4.08 -15.83 5.79
N GLY A 195 -4.12 -17.04 5.24
CA GLY A 195 -2.94 -17.75 4.75
C GLY A 195 -3.31 -18.96 3.88
N SER A 196 -2.57 -20.06 4.04
CA SER A 196 -2.79 -21.33 3.32
C SER A 196 -3.55 -22.39 4.12
N LYS A 197 -4.14 -22.02 5.26
CA LYS A 197 -4.85 -22.93 6.19
C LYS A 197 -6.11 -22.28 6.74
N GLU A 198 -7.10 -23.12 7.06
CA GLU A 198 -8.33 -22.74 7.75
C GLU A 198 -8.45 -23.42 9.11
N GLY A 199 -9.18 -22.81 10.04
CA GLY A 199 -9.51 -23.42 11.34
C GLY A 199 -9.42 -22.44 12.52
N ALA A 200 -9.24 -23.01 13.72
CA ALA A 200 -8.87 -22.24 14.90
C ALA A 200 -7.40 -21.77 14.80
N HIS A 201 -7.05 -20.74 15.57
CA HIS A 201 -5.70 -20.23 15.68
C HIS A 201 -5.48 -19.74 17.12
N ASP A 202 -4.32 -20.02 17.71
CA ASP A 202 -4.15 -19.99 19.18
C ASP A 202 -4.07 -18.58 19.80
N SER A 203 -3.91 -17.54 18.97
CA SER A 203 -3.88 -16.15 19.44
C SER A 203 -5.27 -15.68 19.87
N GLN A 204 -5.41 -15.23 21.12
CA GLN A 204 -6.66 -14.65 21.65
C GLN A 204 -7.17 -13.45 20.82
N LYS A 205 -6.26 -12.68 20.21
CA LYS A 205 -6.58 -11.52 19.36
C LYS A 205 -7.03 -11.94 17.95
N PHE A 206 -6.58 -13.11 17.49
CA PHE A 206 -6.90 -13.68 16.18
C PHE A 206 -7.26 -15.17 16.32
N PRO A 207 -8.41 -15.52 16.91
CA PRO A 207 -8.74 -16.90 17.29
C PRO A 207 -9.07 -17.83 16.10
N LYS A 208 -8.94 -17.35 14.86
CA LYS A 208 -9.29 -18.06 13.63
C LYS A 208 -8.28 -17.80 12.53
N MET A 209 -8.01 -18.83 11.74
CA MET A 209 -7.31 -18.71 10.45
C MET A 209 -8.21 -19.11 9.29
N ALA A 210 -7.97 -18.53 8.10
CA ALA A 210 -8.72 -18.80 6.88
C ALA A 210 -7.81 -18.83 5.66
N VAL A 211 -8.21 -19.57 4.61
CA VAL A 211 -7.52 -19.55 3.33
C VAL A 211 -7.74 -18.20 2.65
N SER A 212 -6.66 -17.60 2.14
CA SER A 212 -6.73 -16.49 1.18
C SER A 212 -6.58 -17.06 -0.24
N PRO A 213 -7.53 -16.78 -1.16
CA PRO A 213 -7.44 -17.23 -2.56
C PRO A 213 -6.29 -16.63 -3.38
N ILE A 214 -5.49 -15.73 -2.79
CA ILE A 214 -4.45 -14.96 -3.49
C ILE A 214 -3.07 -15.01 -2.82
N MET A 215 -2.93 -15.58 -1.62
CA MET A 215 -1.69 -15.47 -0.81
C MET A 215 -0.43 -16.01 -1.54
N ASP A 216 -0.59 -17.04 -2.37
CA ASP A 216 0.45 -17.63 -3.22
C ASP A 216 0.39 -17.15 -4.69
N GLN A 217 -0.47 -16.18 -5.00
CA GLN A 217 -0.66 -15.61 -6.33
C GLN A 217 -0.02 -14.22 -6.44
N ALA A 218 0.54 -13.90 -7.61
CA ALA A 218 1.20 -12.62 -7.85
C ALA A 218 0.30 -11.39 -7.62
N ILE A 219 -1.02 -11.53 -7.72
CA ILE A 219 -2.00 -10.47 -7.45
C ILE A 219 -1.99 -9.98 -5.98
N GLN A 220 -1.48 -10.79 -5.04
CA GLN A 220 -1.26 -10.33 -3.65
C GLN A 220 -0.22 -9.20 -3.59
N CYS A 221 0.84 -9.30 -4.38
CA CYS A 221 1.85 -8.25 -4.56
C CYS A 221 1.34 -7.14 -5.50
N GLY A 222 0.63 -7.51 -6.56
CA GLY A 222 0.08 -6.60 -7.58
C GLY A 222 -0.94 -5.57 -7.08
N GLN A 223 -1.50 -5.75 -5.87
CA GLN A 223 -2.28 -4.71 -5.18
C GLN A 223 -1.45 -3.45 -4.87
N CYS A 224 -0.13 -3.59 -4.68
CA CYS A 224 0.78 -2.48 -4.36
C CYS A 224 1.91 -2.29 -5.39
N HIS A 225 2.28 -3.33 -6.16
CA HIS A 225 3.23 -3.24 -7.27
C HIS A 225 2.47 -3.16 -8.60
N GLY A 226 1.80 -2.05 -8.89
CA GLY A 226 0.64 -1.97 -9.79
C GLY A 226 0.82 -2.38 -11.27
N LEU A 227 -0.28 -2.29 -12.02
CA LEU A 227 -0.33 -2.53 -13.46
C LEU A 227 0.16 -1.34 -14.31
N GLY A 228 0.14 -0.12 -13.76
CA GLY A 228 0.22 1.13 -14.52
C GLY A 228 -0.08 2.33 -13.62
N PRO A 229 -0.48 3.48 -14.17
CA PRO A 229 -1.08 4.56 -13.40
C PRO A 229 -2.29 4.07 -12.59
N ASN A 230 -2.49 4.64 -11.40
CA ASN A 230 -3.64 4.37 -10.53
C ASN A 230 -4.89 5.08 -11.07
N LEU A 231 -5.39 4.65 -12.23
CA LEU A 231 -6.56 5.21 -12.92
C LEU A 231 -7.89 5.06 -12.13
N GLU A 232 -7.88 4.41 -10.97
CA GLU A 232 -9.02 4.36 -10.04
C GLU A 232 -9.03 5.49 -8.99
N LEU A 233 -8.05 6.41 -9.03
CA LEU A 233 -7.96 7.60 -8.19
C LEU A 233 -8.27 8.86 -9.01
N ASP A 234 -8.78 9.90 -8.35
CA ASP A 234 -9.14 11.17 -9.00
C ASP A 234 -7.91 11.92 -9.57
N GLU A 235 -6.71 11.68 -9.02
CA GLU A 235 -5.42 12.11 -9.59
C GLU A 235 -4.52 10.87 -9.84
N PRO A 236 -4.49 10.33 -11.07
CA PRO A 236 -3.83 9.05 -11.38
C PRO A 236 -2.30 9.03 -11.29
N THR A 237 -1.78 8.87 -10.07
CA THR A 237 -0.34 8.70 -9.83
C THR A 237 0.18 7.37 -10.41
N GLN A 238 1.36 7.39 -11.06
CA GLN A 238 2.13 6.19 -11.45
C GLN A 238 3.44 6.13 -10.64
N CYS A 239 3.79 4.96 -10.10
CA CYS A 239 5.04 4.75 -9.35
C CYS A 239 5.71 3.40 -9.64
N CYS A 240 4.94 2.32 -9.66
CA CYS A 240 5.42 0.95 -9.89
C CYS A 240 4.54 0.28 -10.95
N THR A 241 5.16 -0.58 -11.76
CA THR A 241 4.55 -1.26 -12.91
C THR A 241 4.85 -2.76 -12.93
N SER A 242 5.43 -3.28 -11.85
CA SER A 242 6.07 -4.59 -11.79
C SER A 242 5.08 -5.74 -12.02
N TYR A 243 3.82 -5.62 -11.57
CA TYR A 243 2.78 -6.60 -11.88
C TYR A 243 2.26 -6.46 -13.31
N GLY A 244 2.22 -5.24 -13.86
CA GLY A 244 1.85 -4.99 -15.27
C GLY A 244 2.84 -5.66 -16.22
N SER A 245 4.13 -5.37 -16.10
CA SER A 245 5.17 -5.98 -16.92
C SER A 245 5.36 -7.48 -16.63
N TYR A 246 5.11 -7.95 -15.41
CA TYR A 246 5.00 -9.38 -15.11
C TYR A 246 3.88 -10.07 -15.91
N LEU A 247 2.68 -9.47 -15.98
CA LEU A 247 1.58 -10.05 -16.77
C LEU A 247 1.85 -9.96 -18.28
N TRP A 248 2.37 -8.83 -18.77
CA TRP A 248 2.44 -8.53 -20.21
C TRP A 248 3.73 -8.99 -20.90
N ALA A 249 4.83 -9.16 -20.17
CA ALA A 249 6.04 -9.78 -20.68
C ALA A 249 6.17 -11.20 -20.13
N TYR A 250 6.51 -11.37 -18.84
CA TYR A 250 6.90 -12.68 -18.30
C TYR A 250 5.81 -13.76 -18.41
N LYS A 251 4.55 -13.48 -18.01
CA LYS A 251 3.45 -14.46 -18.13
C LYS A 251 2.94 -14.63 -19.56
N ALA A 252 3.08 -13.63 -20.42
CA ALA A 252 2.78 -13.74 -21.85
C ALA A 252 3.80 -14.63 -22.57
N GLU A 253 5.09 -14.49 -22.23
CA GLU A 253 6.21 -15.32 -22.69
C GLU A 253 6.31 -16.66 -21.91
N VAL A 254 5.15 -17.22 -21.54
CA VAL A 254 4.95 -18.52 -20.87
C VAL A 254 5.75 -18.76 -19.57
N GLY A 255 6.25 -17.70 -18.92
CA GLY A 255 6.84 -17.77 -17.59
C GLY A 255 5.86 -18.35 -16.55
N GLN A 256 6.36 -19.14 -15.61
CA GLN A 256 5.49 -19.94 -14.71
C GLN A 256 5.49 -19.47 -13.26
N GLU A 257 6.61 -18.96 -12.76
CA GLU A 257 6.80 -18.55 -11.38
C GLU A 257 5.98 -17.30 -11.02
N ASN A 258 5.61 -17.14 -9.75
CA ASN A 258 4.97 -15.91 -9.22
C ASN A 258 5.99 -15.03 -8.47
N CYS A 259 5.54 -13.86 -8.02
CA CYS A 259 6.36 -12.91 -7.26
C CYS A 259 6.96 -13.54 -5.99
N GLN A 260 6.18 -14.37 -5.28
CA GLN A 260 6.57 -15.04 -4.05
C GLN A 260 7.61 -16.14 -4.30
N ASP A 261 7.51 -16.88 -5.40
CA ASP A 261 8.53 -17.86 -5.82
C ASP A 261 9.89 -17.18 -5.98
N CYS A 262 9.96 -16.11 -6.78
CA CYS A 262 11.20 -15.39 -7.03
C CYS A 262 11.73 -14.65 -5.79
N HIS A 263 10.92 -13.80 -5.15
CA HIS A 263 11.38 -12.89 -4.09
C HIS A 263 11.42 -13.51 -2.69
N MET A 264 10.71 -14.62 -2.43
CA MET A 264 10.66 -15.26 -1.09
C MET A 264 11.31 -16.65 -1.09
N LYS A 265 10.95 -17.54 -2.03
CA LYS A 265 11.35 -18.95 -2.03
C LYS A 265 12.74 -19.15 -2.65
N ASN A 266 12.90 -18.81 -3.92
CA ASN A 266 14.11 -19.00 -4.72
C ASN A 266 15.26 -18.10 -4.24
N SER A 267 14.94 -16.87 -3.81
CA SER A 267 15.86 -15.96 -3.12
C SER A 267 16.33 -16.48 -1.76
N LYS A 268 15.54 -17.36 -1.11
CA LYS A 268 15.66 -17.77 0.30
C LYS A 268 15.54 -16.61 1.30
N LEU A 269 14.96 -15.48 0.88
CA LEU A 269 14.79 -14.28 1.71
C LEU A 269 13.53 -14.32 2.59
N GLY A 270 12.56 -15.20 2.28
CA GLY A 270 11.30 -15.28 3.02
C GLY A 270 10.59 -13.92 3.07
N HIS A 271 10.20 -13.47 4.27
CA HIS A 271 9.50 -12.21 4.49
C HIS A 271 10.39 -10.95 4.36
N ASN A 272 11.69 -11.09 4.12
CA ASN A 272 12.58 -9.95 3.89
C ASN A 272 12.28 -9.24 2.55
N ILE A 273 11.77 -9.98 1.54
CA ILE A 273 11.19 -9.46 0.27
C ILE A 273 11.98 -8.25 -0.28
N GLN A 274 13.18 -8.51 -0.79
CA GLN A 274 14.08 -7.47 -1.31
C GLN A 274 14.02 -7.35 -2.83
N GLY A 275 14.53 -6.22 -3.32
CA GLY A 275 14.82 -5.94 -4.73
C GLY A 275 16.28 -5.53 -4.91
N TYR A 276 16.54 -4.54 -5.78
CA TYR A 276 17.87 -4.12 -6.27
C TYR A 276 18.96 -3.75 -5.22
N ARG A 277 18.64 -3.70 -3.93
CA ARG A 277 19.58 -3.40 -2.84
C ARG A 277 20.18 -4.65 -2.18
N ASP A 278 19.66 -5.82 -2.49
CA ASP A 278 20.18 -7.11 -2.05
C ASP A 278 21.01 -7.74 -3.19
N ALA A 279 22.25 -8.14 -2.89
CA ALA A 279 23.17 -8.66 -3.92
C ALA A 279 22.65 -9.97 -4.55
N ALA A 280 22.02 -10.85 -3.76
CA ALA A 280 21.46 -12.10 -4.28
C ALA A 280 20.22 -11.86 -5.17
N MET A 281 19.64 -10.65 -5.14
CA MET A 281 18.62 -10.21 -6.09
C MET A 281 19.23 -9.56 -7.34
N THR A 282 20.28 -8.73 -7.21
CA THR A 282 20.94 -8.11 -8.39
C THR A 282 21.59 -9.15 -9.28
N ASP A 283 22.32 -10.10 -8.69
CA ASP A 283 23.10 -11.12 -9.40
C ASP A 283 22.21 -12.14 -10.13
N LYS A 284 20.94 -12.22 -9.72
CA LYS A 284 19.90 -13.01 -10.40
C LYS A 284 19.14 -12.22 -11.46
N ALA A 285 18.89 -10.93 -11.24
CA ALA A 285 18.05 -10.10 -12.09
C ALA A 285 18.77 -9.61 -13.36
N VAL A 286 20.11 -9.44 -13.34
CA VAL A 286 20.88 -8.91 -14.46
C VAL A 286 22.07 -9.81 -14.77
N GLU A 287 22.12 -10.34 -15.99
CA GLU A 287 23.39 -10.82 -16.56
C GLU A 287 24.05 -9.68 -17.34
N PHE A 288 25.29 -9.35 -16.97
CA PHE A 288 26.08 -8.28 -17.58
C PHE A 288 27.36 -8.87 -18.18
N LYS A 289 27.59 -8.66 -19.48
CA LYS A 289 28.86 -8.97 -20.15
C LYS A 289 29.46 -7.70 -20.75
N ALA A 290 30.78 -7.58 -20.68
CA ALA A 290 31.51 -6.52 -21.38
C ALA A 290 32.71 -7.11 -22.13
N GLU A 291 32.79 -6.83 -23.42
CA GLU A 291 33.89 -7.21 -24.31
C GLU A 291 34.56 -5.93 -24.81
N ALA A 292 35.89 -5.83 -24.69
CA ALA A 292 36.62 -4.63 -25.07
C ALA A 292 37.88 -4.96 -25.88
N PHE A 293 38.13 -4.19 -26.94
CA PHE A 293 39.39 -4.27 -27.69
C PHE A 293 39.91 -2.88 -28.07
N GLY A 294 41.23 -2.71 -27.96
CA GLY A 294 41.93 -1.50 -28.39
C GLY A 294 42.16 -1.49 -29.90
N TYR A 295 42.05 -0.33 -30.54
CA TYR A 295 42.43 -0.13 -31.92
C TYR A 295 42.93 1.30 -32.16
N TYR A 296 43.67 1.52 -33.25
CA TYR A 296 44.11 2.85 -33.66
C TYR A 296 43.19 3.38 -34.75
N TRP A 297 42.37 4.38 -34.43
CA TRP A 297 41.60 5.10 -35.43
C TRP A 297 42.50 6.09 -36.16
N ARG A 298 42.39 6.16 -37.49
CA ARG A 298 43.17 7.08 -38.32
C ARG A 298 42.25 8.13 -38.95
N ASP A 299 42.32 9.33 -38.41
CA ASP A 299 41.62 10.52 -38.89
C ASP A 299 42.55 11.29 -39.84
N GLY A 300 42.60 10.83 -41.10
CA GLY A 300 43.55 11.30 -42.12
C GLY A 300 45.01 11.07 -41.72
N ALA A 301 45.71 12.15 -41.35
CA ALA A 301 47.08 12.10 -40.85
C ALA A 301 47.18 11.82 -39.33
N LYS A 302 46.10 11.98 -38.57
CA LYS A 302 46.11 11.86 -37.10
C LYS A 302 45.71 10.46 -36.65
N ILE A 303 46.69 9.71 -36.14
CA ILE A 303 46.45 8.45 -35.44
C ILE A 303 45.97 8.77 -34.02
N ARG A 304 44.86 8.15 -33.58
CA ARG A 304 44.34 8.24 -32.22
C ARG A 304 44.05 6.84 -31.67
N PRO A 305 44.57 6.47 -30.48
CA PRO A 305 44.13 5.24 -29.82
C PRO A 305 42.64 5.37 -29.45
N ARG A 306 41.93 4.25 -29.58
CA ARG A 306 40.51 4.07 -29.24
C ARG A 306 40.33 2.70 -28.61
N ALA A 307 39.21 2.51 -27.93
CA ALA A 307 38.68 1.19 -27.61
C ALA A 307 37.29 1.06 -28.22
N VAL A 308 36.94 -0.12 -28.71
CA VAL A 308 35.54 -0.54 -28.81
C VAL A 308 35.21 -1.25 -27.49
N VAL A 309 34.06 -0.92 -26.91
CA VAL A 309 33.48 -1.63 -25.77
C VAL A 309 32.08 -2.05 -26.17
N LYS A 310 31.84 -3.36 -26.29
CA LYS A 310 30.51 -3.95 -26.43
C LYS A 310 30.03 -4.31 -25.03
N VAL A 311 28.83 -3.86 -24.68
CA VAL A 311 28.15 -4.24 -23.44
C VAL A 311 26.87 -4.98 -23.82
N GLU A 312 26.63 -6.09 -23.13
CA GLU A 312 25.44 -6.93 -23.26
C GLU A 312 24.80 -7.04 -21.88
N MET A 313 23.50 -6.72 -21.80
CA MET A 313 22.74 -6.78 -20.56
C MET A 313 21.45 -7.56 -20.82
N VAL A 314 21.24 -8.64 -20.07
CA VAL A 314 20.05 -9.48 -20.15
C VAL A 314 19.26 -9.35 -18.85
N ASN A 315 18.03 -8.88 -18.95
CA ASN A 315 17.07 -8.92 -17.85
C ASN A 315 16.62 -10.38 -17.63
N LYS A 316 16.71 -10.84 -16.39
CA LYS A 316 16.25 -12.15 -15.92
C LYS A 316 15.15 -12.05 -14.86
N ALA A 317 14.77 -10.84 -14.45
CA ALA A 317 13.62 -10.63 -13.60
C ALA A 317 12.33 -10.89 -14.39
N GLY A 318 11.31 -11.44 -13.73
CA GLY A 318 9.99 -11.65 -14.32
C GLY A 318 9.15 -10.38 -14.49
N HIS A 319 9.79 -9.23 -14.69
CA HIS A 319 9.19 -7.89 -14.83
C HIS A 319 10.22 -6.92 -15.43
N SER A 320 9.78 -5.70 -15.79
CA SER A 320 10.67 -4.59 -16.19
C SER A 320 11.69 -4.23 -15.11
N ILE A 321 12.88 -3.79 -15.51
CA ILE A 321 13.88 -3.22 -14.59
C ILE A 321 14.52 -1.94 -15.19
N PRO A 322 14.78 -0.89 -14.39
CA PRO A 322 14.28 -0.70 -13.02
C PRO A 322 12.75 -0.50 -12.99
N ASP A 323 12.13 -0.86 -11.87
CA ASP A 323 10.69 -0.73 -11.63
C ASP A 323 10.44 -0.61 -10.12
N GLY A 324 9.67 0.41 -9.69
CA GLY A 324 9.46 0.77 -8.28
C GLY A 324 10.66 1.43 -7.58
#